data_AF-A0A7C5FEX9-F1
#
_entry.id   AF-A0A7C5FEX9-F1
#
_cell.length_a   1.000
_cell.length_b   1.000
_cell.length_c   1.000
_cell.angle_alpha   90.00
_cell.angle_beta   90.00
_cell.angle_gamma   90.00
#
_symmetry.space_group_name_H-M   'P 1'
#
loop_
_entity.id
_entity.type
_entity.pdbx_description
1 polymer ?
#
loop_
_entity_poly.entity_id
_entity_poly.type
_entity_poly.pdbx_seq_one_letter_code
_entity_poly.pdbx_strand_id
1 'polypeptide(L)' 'MARYRGPREKLERRLGVDLGMKGERRLAGKSALEKRPYAPGQHGQRRGKISEYGMQLREKQKAKFMY' A
#
# COMPACT_ATOMS: atom_id res chain seq x y z
N MET A 1 -16.46 9.93 11.19
CA MET A 1 -15.21 9.17 10.93
C MET A 1 -14.12 10.13 10.49
N ALA A 2 -12.96 10.13 11.13
CA ALA A 2 -11.84 10.98 10.70
C ALA A 2 -11.12 10.38 9.48
N ARG A 3 -10.78 11.24 8.51
CA ARG A 3 -10.00 10.84 7.33
C ARG A 3 -8.54 10.54 7.69
N TYR A 4 -7.93 9.55 7.03
CA TYR A 4 -6.51 9.24 7.22
C TYR A 4 -5.62 10.35 6.62
N ARG A 5 -4.75 10.95 7.45
CA ARG A 5 -3.77 11.99 7.03
C ARG A 5 -2.31 11.53 7.14
N GLY A 6 -2.08 10.24 7.39
CA GLY A 6 -0.75 9.69 7.57
C GLY A 6 0.00 9.39 6.24
N PRO A 7 1.15 8.71 6.31
CA PRO A 7 1.98 8.39 5.15
C PRO A 7 1.26 7.49 4.11
N ARG A 8 0.90 8.04 2.96
CA ARG A 8 0.16 7.35 1.88
C ARG A 8 0.97 6.26 1.16
N GLU A 9 2.23 6.54 0.84
CA GLU A 9 3.15 5.57 0.20
C GLU A 9 3.43 4.34 1.10
N LYS A 10 3.18 4.45 2.41
CA LYS A 10 3.24 3.31 3.34
C LYS A 10 2.07 2.36 3.11
N LEU A 11 0.87 2.90 2.82
CA LEU A 11 -0.32 2.11 2.52
C LEU A 11 -0.20 1.42 1.16
N GLU A 12 0.23 2.16 0.14
CA GLU A 12 0.50 1.61 -1.20
C GLU A 12 1.45 0.42 -1.13
N ARG A 13 2.60 0.58 -0.46
CA ARG A 13 3.55 -0.53 -0.24
C ARG A 13 3.00 -1.70 0.57
N ARG A 14 2.09 -1.45 1.51
CA ARG A 14 1.45 -2.53 2.29
C ARG A 14 0.45 -3.32 1.46
N LEU A 15 -0.28 -2.65 0.58
CA LEU A 15 -1.29 -3.25 -0.29
C LEU A 15 -0.70 -3.80 -1.59
N GLY A 16 0.52 -3.37 -1.94
CA GLY A 16 1.20 -3.76 -3.18
C GLY A 16 0.54 -3.20 -4.43
N VAL A 17 -0.28 -2.16 -4.29
CA VAL A 17 -1.06 -1.55 -5.37
C VAL A 17 -0.90 -0.05 -5.29
N ASP A 18 -0.81 0.57 -6.46
CA ASP A 18 -0.80 2.02 -6.59
C ASP A 18 -2.21 2.57 -6.39
N LEU A 19 -2.36 3.45 -5.40
CA LEU A 19 -3.65 4.05 -5.05
C LEU A 19 -3.87 5.41 -5.73
N GLY A 20 -2.96 5.84 -6.62
CA GLY A 20 -3.06 7.10 -7.37
C GLY A 20 -2.92 8.36 -6.50
N MET A 21 -2.65 8.23 -5.20
CA MET A 21 -2.77 9.36 -4.26
C MET A 21 -1.62 10.39 -4.33
N LYS A 22 -0.58 10.11 -5.11
CA LYS A 22 0.67 10.89 -5.18
C LYS A 22 0.97 11.48 -6.57
N GLY A 23 0.08 11.29 -7.56
CA GLY A 23 0.07 12.00 -8.86
C GLY A 23 1.46 12.25 -9.46
N GLU A 24 1.88 13.51 -9.47
CA GLU A 24 3.16 14.01 -10.00
C GLU A 24 4.39 13.25 -9.49
N ARG A 25 4.42 12.85 -8.22
CA ARG A 25 5.57 12.14 -7.65
C ARG A 25 5.74 10.74 -8.23
N ARG A 26 4.62 10.08 -8.58
CA ARG A 26 4.64 8.81 -9.30
C ARG A 26 5.14 9.02 -10.73
N LEU A 27 4.59 10.02 -11.42
CA LEU A 27 5.00 10.37 -12.79
C LEU A 27 6.49 10.72 -12.89
N ALA A 28 7.06 11.31 -11.83
CA ALA A 28 8.49 11.61 -11.73
C ALA A 28 9.39 10.39 -11.44
N GLY A 29 8.88 9.15 -11.46
CA GLY A 29 9.66 7.93 -11.17
C GLY A 29 10.16 7.85 -9.72
N LYS A 30 9.54 8.61 -8.81
CA LYS A 30 9.93 8.68 -7.39
C LYS A 30 8.99 7.85 -6.51
N SER A 31 8.23 6.93 -7.09
CA SER A 31 7.29 6.07 -6.37
C SER A 31 8.02 5.15 -5.39
N ALA A 32 7.52 5.07 -4.15
CA ALA A 32 8.05 4.15 -3.16
C ALA A 32 7.76 2.68 -3.50
N LEU A 33 6.71 2.41 -4.27
CA LEU A 33 6.38 1.05 -4.74
C LEU A 33 7.48 0.49 -5.62
N GLU A 34 7.98 1.28 -6.56
CA GLU A 34 9.06 0.89 -7.48
C GLU A 34 10.39 0.75 -6.74
N LYS A 35 10.71 1.71 -5.86
CA LYS A 35 11.97 1.70 -5.10
C LYS A 35 12.02 0.63 -4.01
N ARG A 36 10.87 0.26 -3.44
CA ARG A 36 10.75 -0.66 -2.29
C ARG A 36 9.49 -1.53 -2.46
N PRO A 37 9.53 -2.57 -3.33
CA PRO A 37 8.39 -3.42 -3.67
C PRO A 37 8.12 -4.48 -2.58
N TYR A 38 8.08 -4.05 -1.32
CA TYR A 38 7.84 -4.91 -0.16
C TYR A 38 7.08 -4.13 0.91
N ALA A 39 6.44 -4.86 1.83
CA ALA A 39 5.61 -4.25 2.86
C ALA A 39 6.45 -3.32 3.76
N PRO A 40 5.86 -2.28 4.37
CA PRO A 40 6.57 -1.44 5.32
C PRO A 40 6.88 -2.17 6.64
N GLY A 41 7.94 -1.75 7.33
CA GLY A 41 8.35 -2.26 8.64
C GLY A 41 9.56 -3.18 8.59
N GLN A 42 10.11 -3.54 9.76
CA GLN A 42 11.32 -4.37 9.90
C GLN A 42 11.17 -5.75 9.25
N HIS A 43 10.00 -6.37 9.36
CA HIS A 43 9.70 -7.66 8.72
C HIS A 43 9.04 -7.53 7.35
N GLY A 44 9.09 -6.34 6.75
CA GLY A 44 8.41 -6.03 5.50
C GLY A 44 8.83 -6.88 4.30
N GLN A 45 10.07 -7.39 4.33
CA GLN A 45 10.62 -8.28 3.30
C GLN A 45 10.30 -9.76 3.54
N ARG A 46 9.87 -10.14 4.75
CA ARG A 46 9.53 -11.53 5.07
C ARG A 46 8.23 -11.88 4.37
N ARG A 47 8.28 -12.91 3.52
CA ARG A 47 7.09 -13.46 2.85
C ARG A 47 6.46 -14.54 3.71
N GLY A 48 5.13 -14.56 3.74
CA GLY A 48 4.34 -15.58 4.43
C GLY A 48 3.06 -15.86 3.64
N LYS A 49 2.51 -17.07 3.79
CA LYS A 49 1.24 -17.45 3.15
C LYS A 49 0.10 -16.61 3.73
N ILE A 50 -0.71 -16.03 2.86
CA ILE A 50 -1.88 -15.25 3.26
C ILE A 50 -3.07 -16.21 3.37
N SER A 51 -3.86 -16.09 4.44
CA SER A 51 -5.12 -16.84 4.57
C SER A 51 -6.20 -16.26 3.65
N GLU A 52 -7.26 -17.02 3.40
CA GLU A 52 -8.39 -16.55 2.59
C GLU A 52 -9.01 -15.25 3.12
N TYR A 53 -9.27 -15.21 4.43
CA TYR A 53 -9.70 -13.98 5.11
C TYR A 53 -8.70 -12.83 4.94
N GLY A 54 -7.41 -13.12 4.98
CA GLY A 54 -6.36 -12.13 4.75
C GLY A 54 -6.37 -11.54 3.33
N MET A 55 -6.74 -12.33 2.33
CA MET A 55 -6.92 -11.85 0.96
C MET A 55 -8.14 -10.93 0.86
N GLN A 56 -9.29 -11.37 1.37
CA GLN A 56 -10.53 -10.56 1.40
C GLN A 56 -10.33 -9.24 2.16
N LEU A 57 -9.63 -9.30 3.30
CA LEU A 57 -9.31 -8.11 4.09
C LEU A 57 -8.47 -7.11 3.28
N ARG A 58 -7.47 -7.58 2.51
CA ARG A 58 -6.66 -6.71 1.67
C ARG A 58 -7.49 -6.03 0.59
N GLU A 59 -8.39 -6.75 -0.09
CA GLU A 59 -9.28 -6.15 -1.09
C GLU A 59 -10.19 -5.09 -0.47
N LYS A 60 -10.77 -5.36 0.71
CA LYS A 60 -11.55 -4.35 1.46
C LYS A 60 -10.72 -3.10 1.77
N GLN A 61 -9.47 -3.27 2.20
CA GLN A 61 -8.61 -2.12 2.50
C GLN A 61 -8.23 -1.36 1.22
N LYS A 62 -7.99 -2.03 0.09
CA LYS A 62 -7.75 -1.36 -1.20
C LYS A 62 -8.91 -0.45 -1.55
N ALA A 63 -10.14 -0.99 -1.54
CA ALA A 63 -11.34 -0.19 -1.80
C ALA A 63 -11.46 1.00 -0.82
N LYS A 64 -11.25 0.77 0.48
CA LYS A 64 -11.32 1.82 1.50
C LYS A 64 -10.35 2.99 1.27
N PHE A 65 -9.18 2.73 0.69
CA PHE A 65 -8.18 3.78 0.49
C PHE A 65 -8.17 4.34 -0.93
N MET A 66 -8.76 3.65 -1.92
CA MET A 66 -8.94 4.21 -3.27
C MET A 66 -9.98 5.32 -3.31
N TYR A 67 -11.02 5.21 -2.47
CA TYR A 67 -12.09 6.19 -2.31
C TYR A 67 -11.89 7.04 -1.04
#